data_AF-A0A318S9U9-F1
#
_entry.id   AF-A0A318S9U9-F1
#
_cell.length_a   1.000
_cell.length_b   1.000
_cell.length_c   1.000
_cell.angle_alpha   90.00
_cell.angle_beta   90.00
_cell.angle_gamma   90.00
#
_symmetry.space_group_name_H-M   'P 1'
#
loop_
_entity.id
_entity.type
_entity.pdbx_description
1 polymer ?
#
loop_
_entity_poly.entity_id
_entity_poly.type
_entity_poly.pdbx_seq_one_letter_code
_entity_poly.pdbx_strand_id
1 'polypeptide(L)'
;MSSSTLAPRLLQRAHALDGETLDTLATQVGARDWRDLTANLDFEAIDTGGGCLMLIARTRTGRHVGLTDGEERLPTSETTFWLGVMPEVGDAEDYFVFVRRGEIVNRGGELLSPS
;
A
#
# COMPACT_ATOMS: atom_id res chain seq x y z
N MET A 1 13.78 -13.23 -5.82
CA MET A 1 12.67 -13.59 -4.91
C MET A 1 11.37 -13.38 -5.68
N SER A 2 10.42 -14.31 -5.59
CA SER A 2 9.11 -14.16 -6.23
C SER A 2 8.40 -12.93 -5.63
N SER A 3 7.83 -12.06 -6.48
CA SER A 3 6.99 -10.92 -6.06
C SER A 3 5.88 -11.34 -5.09
N SER A 4 5.41 -12.59 -5.18
CA SER A 4 4.40 -13.17 -4.27
C SER A 4 4.82 -13.24 -2.80
N THR A 5 6.12 -13.12 -2.47
CA THR A 5 6.60 -13.20 -1.08
C THR A 5 6.88 -11.85 -0.42
N LEU A 6 7.07 -10.79 -1.21
CA LEU A 6 7.45 -9.49 -0.67
C LEU A 6 6.23 -8.62 -0.33
N ALA A 7 5.18 -8.63 -1.14
CA ALA A 7 4.01 -7.78 -0.91
C ALA A 7 3.42 -7.96 0.51
N PRO A 8 3.17 -9.18 1.03
CA PRO A 8 2.69 -9.35 2.41
C PRO A 8 3.63 -8.76 3.47
N ARG A 9 4.94 -8.76 3.23
CA ARG A 9 5.93 -8.19 4.14
C ARG A 9 5.94 -6.67 4.09
N LEU A 10 5.75 -6.06 2.92
CA LEU A 10 5.59 -4.61 2.80
C LEU A 10 4.34 -4.13 3.55
N LEU A 11 3.23 -4.86 3.42
CA LEU A 11 1.99 -4.55 4.15
C LEU A 11 2.18 -4.67 5.67
N GLN A 12 2.89 -5.71 6.13
CA GLN A 12 3.24 -5.86 7.54
C GLN A 12 4.20 -4.77 8.01
N ARG A 13 5.17 -4.38 7.18
CA ARG A 13 6.14 -3.34 7.52
C ARG A 13 5.49 -1.96 7.61
N ALA A 14 4.58 -1.64 6.70
CA ALA A 14 3.77 -0.42 6.76
C ALA A 14 2.95 -0.39 8.07
N HIS A 15 2.30 -1.50 8.43
CA HIS A 15 1.57 -1.61 9.70
C HIS A 15 2.47 -1.47 10.93
N ALA A 16 3.67 -2.04 10.91
CA ALA A 16 4.62 -1.87 12.00
C ALA A 16 5.09 -0.41 12.17
N LEU A 17 5.06 0.40 11.11
CA LEU A 17 5.47 1.81 11.13
C LEU A 17 4.30 2.77 11.39
N ASP A 18 3.08 2.43 10.95
CA ASP A 18 1.92 3.33 11.00
C ASP A 18 0.60 2.61 11.35
N GLY A 19 0.65 1.65 12.28
CA GLY A 19 -0.43 0.69 12.52
C GLY A 19 -1.76 1.31 12.91
N GLU A 20 -1.77 2.26 13.86
CA GLU A 20 -3.01 2.91 14.32
C GLU A 20 -3.74 3.64 13.19
N THR A 21 -2.97 4.31 12.33
CA THR A 21 -3.51 5.04 11.18
C THR A 21 -4.10 4.08 10.15
N LEU A 22 -3.38 2.99 9.85
CA LEU A 22 -3.81 1.96 8.90
C LEU A 22 -5.02 1.17 9.39
N ASP A 23 -5.11 0.90 10.70
CA ASP A 23 -6.28 0.28 11.31
C ASP A 23 -7.49 1.23 11.26
N THR A 24 -7.29 2.52 11.54
CA THR A 24 -8.35 3.55 11.41
C THR A 24 -8.85 3.63 9.96
N LEU A 25 -7.93 3.77 8.99
CA LEU A 25 -8.26 3.75 7.57
C LEU A 25 -9.07 2.51 7.20
N ALA A 26 -8.62 1.33 7.63
CA ALA A 26 -9.32 0.07 7.34
C ALA A 26 -10.76 0.10 7.86
N THR A 27 -10.99 0.59 9.08
CA THR A 27 -12.35 0.74 9.62
C THR A 27 -13.21 1.72 8.82
N GLN A 28 -12.65 2.85 8.38
CA GLN A 28 -13.36 3.84 7.58
C GLN A 28 -13.81 3.29 6.22
N VAL A 29 -13.03 2.40 5.62
CA VAL A 29 -13.37 1.74 4.35
C VAL A 29 -14.15 0.43 4.51
N GLY A 30 -14.62 0.10 5.72
CA GLY A 30 -15.50 -1.06 5.97
C GLY A 30 -14.80 -2.40 6.23
N ALA A 31 -13.50 -2.37 6.53
CA ALA A 31 -12.77 -3.50 7.09
C ALA A 31 -12.80 -3.48 8.64
N ARG A 32 -12.44 -4.59 9.29
CA ARG A 32 -12.33 -4.65 10.76
C ARG A 32 -11.06 -3.94 11.25
N ASP A 33 -9.96 -4.19 10.56
CA ASP A 33 -8.62 -3.71 10.86
C ASP A 33 -7.76 -3.85 9.58
N TRP A 34 -6.51 -3.40 9.64
CA TRP A 34 -5.60 -3.46 8.50
C TRP A 34 -5.35 -4.90 8.03
N ARG A 35 -5.27 -5.84 8.96
CA ARG A 35 -5.03 -7.25 8.66
C ARG A 35 -6.19 -7.84 7.87
N ASP A 36 -7.42 -7.52 8.22
CA ASP A 36 -8.62 -7.94 7.51
C ASP A 36 -8.75 -7.25 6.13
N LEU A 37 -8.38 -5.97 6.02
CA LEU A 37 -8.37 -5.27 4.73
C LEU A 37 -7.38 -5.90 3.72
N THR A 38 -6.24 -6.37 4.22
CA THR A 38 -5.12 -6.87 3.41
C THR A 38 -4.98 -8.40 3.39
N ALA A 39 -5.94 -9.12 3.99
CA ALA A 39 -5.92 -10.58 4.02
C ALA A 39 -6.10 -11.16 2.61
N ASN A 40 -5.25 -12.11 2.24
CA ASN A 40 -5.35 -12.90 1.00
C ASN A 40 -5.45 -12.07 -0.29
N LEU A 41 -4.78 -10.92 -0.33
CA LEU A 41 -4.68 -10.11 -1.54
C LEU A 41 -3.93 -10.85 -2.64
N ASP A 42 -4.53 -10.88 -3.83
CA ASP A 42 -3.89 -11.36 -5.06
C ASP A 42 -3.36 -10.16 -5.84
N PHE A 43 -2.02 -10.08 -5.95
CA PHE A 43 -1.35 -8.94 -6.54
C PHE A 43 -1.00 -9.22 -8.00
N GLU A 44 -1.42 -8.31 -8.87
CA GLU A 44 -0.96 -8.23 -10.26
C GLU A 44 0.01 -7.06 -10.45
N ALA A 45 0.86 -7.15 -11.46
CA ALA A 45 1.80 -6.08 -11.79
C ALA A 45 1.25 -5.24 -12.94
N ILE A 46 1.14 -3.94 -12.72
CA ILE A 46 0.68 -2.96 -13.71
C ILE A 46 1.83 -2.03 -14.06
N ASP A 47 2.01 -1.73 -15.34
CA ASP A 47 3.00 -0.76 -15.82
C ASP A 47 2.54 0.66 -15.50
N THR A 48 3.34 1.38 -14.71
CA THR A 48 3.06 2.78 -14.35
C THR A 48 3.71 3.77 -15.33
N GLY A 49 4.40 3.27 -16.36
CA GLY A 49 5.24 4.05 -17.26
C GLY A 49 6.68 4.15 -16.75
N GLY A 50 7.61 4.51 -17.65
CA GLY A 50 9.03 4.73 -17.31
C GLY A 50 9.81 3.48 -16.93
N GLY A 51 9.26 2.28 -17.14
CA GLY A 51 9.90 1.00 -16.81
C GLY A 51 9.66 0.50 -15.39
N CYS A 52 8.87 1.24 -14.60
CA CYS A 52 8.45 0.85 -13.25
C CYS A 52 7.13 0.09 -13.32
N LEU A 53 6.98 -0.95 -12.48
CA LEU A 53 5.68 -1.56 -12.24
C LEU A 53 5.23 -1.29 -10.81
N MET A 54 3.92 -1.27 -10.65
CA MET A 54 3.24 -1.25 -9.37
C MET A 54 2.51 -2.58 -9.18
N LEU A 55 2.71 -3.20 -8.02
CA LEU A 55 1.87 -4.31 -7.59
C LEU A 55 0.55 -3.75 -7.10
N ILE A 56 -0.56 -4.20 -7.68
CA ILE A 56 -1.91 -3.78 -7.31
C ILE A 56 -2.72 -5.00 -6.93
N ALA A 57 -3.50 -4.88 -5.85
CA ALA A 57 -4.50 -5.86 -5.48
C ALA A 57 -5.79 -5.15 -5.08
N ARG A 58 -6.94 -5.74 -5.45
CA ARG A 58 -8.24 -5.26 -5.02
C ARG A 58 -8.62 -5.92 -3.68
N THR A 59 -9.02 -5.12 -2.71
CA THR A 59 -9.49 -5.58 -1.41
C THR A 59 -10.96 -6.02 -1.47
N ARG A 60 -11.41 -6.73 -0.43
CA ARG A 60 -12.82 -7.10 -0.27
C ARG A 60 -13.77 -5.91 -0.09
N THR A 61 -13.23 -4.75 0.29
CA THR A 61 -14.02 -3.50 0.45
C THR A 61 -14.16 -2.74 -0.86
N GLY A 62 -13.53 -3.23 -1.94
CA GLY A 62 -13.55 -2.62 -3.25
C GLY A 62 -12.42 -1.61 -3.50
N ARG A 63 -11.61 -1.30 -2.48
CA ARG A 63 -10.40 -0.47 -2.61
C ARG A 63 -9.27 -1.21 -3.32
N HIS A 64 -8.31 -0.45 -3.82
CA HIS A 64 -7.06 -0.96 -4.37
C HIS A 64 -5.91 -0.65 -3.42
N VAL A 65 -5.02 -1.63 -3.24
CA VAL A 65 -3.76 -1.49 -2.52
C VAL A 65 -2.64 -1.54 -3.54
N GLY A 66 -1.84 -0.48 -3.61
CA GLY A 66 -0.70 -0.35 -4.51
C GLY A 66 0.63 -0.42 -3.76
N LEU A 67 1.62 -1.07 -4.35
CA LEU A 67 2.99 -1.18 -3.84
C LEU A 67 4.00 -0.98 -4.98
N THR A 68 4.94 -0.07 -4.80
CA THR A 68 6.09 0.13 -5.71
C THR A 68 7.30 0.62 -4.91
N ASP A 69 8.53 0.48 -5.40
CA ASP A 69 9.66 1.25 -4.87
C ASP A 69 9.94 2.54 -5.67
N GLY A 70 9.37 2.64 -6.88
CA GLY A 70 9.49 3.78 -7.78
C GLY A 70 10.84 3.89 -8.50
N GLU A 71 11.69 2.87 -8.36
CA GLU A 71 13.03 2.86 -8.95
C GLU A 71 13.27 1.59 -9.78
N GLU A 72 12.80 0.45 -9.28
CA GLU A 72 12.96 -0.84 -9.92
C GLU A 72 11.67 -1.26 -10.63
N ARG A 73 11.79 -2.32 -11.44
CA ARG A 73 10.63 -2.89 -12.13
C ARG A 73 9.57 -3.40 -11.16
N LEU A 74 9.95 -3.88 -9.97
CA LEU A 74 9.06 -4.31 -8.89
C LEU A 74 9.72 -3.97 -7.56
N PRO A 75 8.95 -3.79 -6.47
CA PRO A 75 9.53 -3.61 -5.14
C PRO A 75 10.60 -4.66 -4.84
N THR A 76 11.75 -4.21 -4.33
CA THR A 76 12.87 -5.11 -3.98
C THR A 76 13.22 -5.13 -2.51
N SER A 77 12.70 -4.18 -1.71
CA SER A 77 13.12 -3.98 -0.33
C SER A 77 11.96 -3.64 0.62
N GLU A 78 12.02 -4.17 1.84
CA GLU A 78 11.13 -3.81 2.95
C GLU A 78 11.52 -2.46 3.59
N THR A 79 12.66 -1.87 3.22
CA THR A 79 13.10 -0.58 3.78
C THR A 79 12.84 0.59 2.85
N THR A 80 12.50 0.34 1.59
CA THR A 80 12.28 1.38 0.58
C THR A 80 11.10 0.98 -0.28
N PHE A 81 9.95 1.60 -0.03
CA PHE A 81 8.73 1.34 -0.78
C PHE A 81 7.74 2.51 -0.62
N TRP A 82 6.78 2.55 -1.51
CA TRP A 82 5.54 3.30 -1.40
C TRP A 82 4.39 2.30 -1.25
N LEU A 83 3.44 2.65 -0.40
CA LEU A 83 2.17 1.97 -0.27
C LEU A 83 1.06 2.99 -0.45
N GLY A 84 0.07 2.67 -1.26
CA GLY A 84 -1.15 3.46 -1.44
C GLY A 84 -2.41 2.62 -1.25
N VAL A 85 -3.46 3.25 -0.74
CA VAL A 85 -4.83 2.75 -0.72
C VAL A 85 -5.70 3.76 -1.46
N MET A 86 -6.46 3.32 -2.46
CA MET A 86 -7.22 4.20 -3.35
C MET A 86 -8.56 3.56 -3.76
N PRO A 87 -9.59 4.35 -4.11
CA PRO A 87 -10.86 3.84 -4.62
C PRO A 87 -10.67 3.01 -5.89
N GLU A 88 -10.08 3.62 -6.92
CA GLU A 88 -9.73 3.00 -8.21
C GLU A 88 -8.28 3.34 -8.57
N VAL A 89 -7.65 2.49 -9.40
CA VAL A 89 -6.26 2.70 -9.81
C VAL A 89 -6.13 4.00 -10.60
N GLY A 90 -5.34 4.94 -10.07
CA GLY A 90 -5.10 6.26 -10.69
C GLY A 90 -5.94 7.40 -10.10
N ASP A 91 -6.88 7.09 -9.21
CA ASP A 91 -7.57 8.11 -8.41
C ASP A 91 -6.69 8.60 -7.26
N ALA A 92 -7.10 9.70 -6.61
CA ALA A 92 -6.46 10.20 -5.40
C ALA A 92 -6.48 9.12 -4.28
N GLU A 93 -5.40 9.05 -3.52
CA GLU A 93 -5.27 8.04 -2.48
C GLU A 93 -6.09 8.40 -1.23
N ASP A 94 -6.88 7.44 -0.74
CA ASP A 94 -7.46 7.48 0.60
C ASP A 94 -6.32 7.56 1.65
N TYR A 95 -5.21 6.89 1.38
CA TYR A 95 -3.99 6.86 2.17
C TYR A 95 -2.77 6.56 1.31
N PHE A 96 -1.65 7.21 1.58
CA PHE A 96 -0.34 6.80 1.08
C PHE A 96 0.74 6.93 2.16
N VAL A 97 1.79 6.13 2.01
CA VAL A 97 3.03 6.25 2.78
C VAL A 97 4.25 5.98 1.90
N PHE A 98 5.25 6.83 2.06
CA PHE A 98 6.59 6.64 1.51
C PHE A 98 7.53 6.22 2.63
N VAL A 99 8.12 5.05 2.48
CA VAL A 99 9.16 4.53 3.36
C VAL A 99 10.50 4.58 2.63
N ARG A 100 11.53 5.11 3.28
CA ARG A 100 12.91 5.12 2.80
C ARG A 100 13.85 4.77 3.93
N ARG A 101 14.80 3.87 3.67
CA ARG A 101 15.75 3.36 4.68
C ARG A 101 15.08 2.87 5.97
N GLY A 102 13.85 2.36 5.86
CA GLY A 102 13.08 1.78 6.96
C GLY A 102 12.25 2.77 7.76
N GLU A 103 12.24 4.05 7.39
CA GLU A 103 11.53 5.13 8.08
C GLU A 103 10.47 5.75 7.16
N ILE A 104 9.36 6.23 7.75
CA ILE A 104 8.36 7.01 7.03
C ILE A 104 8.96 8.38 6.72
N VAL A 105 9.08 8.71 5.44
CA VAL A 105 9.56 10.04 4.99
C VAL A 105 8.41 10.96 4.57
N ASN A 106 7.28 10.38 4.19
CA ASN A 106 6.07 11.13 3.87
C ASN A 106 4.85 10.21 4.02
N ARG A 107 3.71 10.77 4.41
CA ARG A 107 2.41 10.08 4.43
C ARG A 107 1.28 11.09 4.32
N GLY A 108 0.13 10.66 3.81
CA GLY A 108 -1.02 11.52 3.57
C GLY A 108 -2.18 10.75 2.98
N GLY A 109 -3.17 11.46 2.47
CA GLY A 109 -4.35 10.87 1.83
C GLY A 109 -5.63 11.59 2.22
N GLU A 110 -6.67 11.39 1.43
CA GLU A 110 -7.95 12.08 1.63
C GLU A 110 -8.60 11.73 2.98
N LEU A 111 -8.43 10.50 3.45
CA LEU A 111 -9.03 10.03 4.71
C LEU A 111 -8.16 10.31 5.95
N LEU A 112 -6.98 10.89 5.78
CA LEU A 112 -6.11 11.34 6.88
C LEU A 112 -6.31 12.82 7.24
N SER A 113 -6.97 13.59 6.38
CA SER A 113 -7.22 15.00 6.65
C SER A 113 -8.46 15.12 7.56
N PRO A 114 -8.36 15.77 8.74
CA PRO A 114 -9.54 16.03 9.55
C PRO A 114 -10.49 16.94 8.76
N SER A 115 -11.76 16.54 8.72
CA SER A 115 -12.87 17.35 8.21
C SER A 115 -13.05 18.64 9.00
#